data_AF-A0A7K2WM00-F1
#
_entry.id   AF-A0A7K2WM00-F1
#
_cell.length_a   1.000
_cell.length_b   1.000
_cell.length_c   1.000
_cell.angle_alpha   90.00
_cell.angle_beta   90.00
_cell.angle_gamma   90.00
#
_symmetry.space_group_name_H-M   'P 1'
#
loop_
_entity.id
_entity.type
_entity.pdbx_description
1 polymer ?
#
loop_
_entity_poly.entity_id
_entity_poly.type
_entity_poly.pdbx_seq_one_letter_code
_entity_poly.pdbx_strand_id
1 'polypeptide(L)' 'MNANADVKVLLLVGDQAEIVADHPEAGAPVRYAAAEIAEAVGLAVSDLPGRRLAATVGADDRLSGWQLR' A
#
# COMPACT_ATOMS: atom_id res chain seq x y z
N MET A 1 -17.14 -8.78 4.93
CA MET A 1 -16.20 -9.77 4.34
C MET A 1 -14.92 -9.01 4.09
N ASN A 2 -13.77 -9.57 4.49
CA ASN A 2 -12.47 -8.96 4.23
C ASN A 2 -11.82 -9.75 3.09
N ALA A 3 -11.23 -9.06 2.12
CA ALA A 3 -10.53 -9.66 1.00
C ALA A 3 -9.05 -9.23 1.02
N ASN A 4 -8.15 -10.04 0.47
CA ASN A 4 -6.75 -9.68 0.34
C ASN A 4 -6.48 -9.19 -1.08
N ALA A 5 -5.69 -8.12 -1.20
CA ALA A 5 -5.27 -7.55 -2.47
C ALA A 5 -3.75 -7.42 -2.52
N ASP A 6 -3.17 -7.70 -3.69
CA ASP A 6 -1.79 -7.38 -4.00
C ASP A 6 -1.71 -5.94 -4.53
N VAL A 7 -0.78 -5.18 -3.98
CA VAL A 7 -0.60 -3.77 -4.27
C VAL A 7 0.87 -3.42 -4.43
N LYS A 8 1.13 -2.27 -5.05
CA LYS A 8 2.45 -1.70 -5.23
C LYS A 8 2.50 -0.30 -4.67
N VAL A 9 3.58 0.02 -3.96
CA VAL A 9 3.92 1.40 -3.62
C VAL A 9 4.57 2.04 -4.85
N LEU A 10 3.96 3.08 -5.40
CA LEU A 10 4.49 3.78 -6.58
C LEU A 10 5.59 4.77 -6.20
N LEU A 11 5.26 5.70 -5.30
CA LEU A 11 6.11 6.82 -4.93
C LEU A 11 5.69 7.42 -3.58
N LEU A 12 6.50 8.34 -3.07
CA LEU A 12 6.20 9.15 -1.90
C LEU A 12 5.85 10.58 -2.33
N VAL A 13 4.83 11.16 -1.69
CA VAL A 13 4.45 12.57 -1.81
C VAL A 13 4.38 13.16 -0.41
N GLY A 14 5.40 13.91 -0.01
CA GLY A 14 5.50 14.40 1.37
C GLY A 14 5.61 13.23 2.35
N ASP A 15 4.63 13.10 3.24
CA ASP A 15 4.53 12.02 4.24
C ASP A 15 3.62 10.85 3.79
N GLN A 16 3.06 10.93 2.59
CA GLN A 16 2.17 9.91 2.03
C GLN A 16 2.88 9.01 1.03
N ALA A 17 2.42 7.77 0.94
CA ALA A 17 2.76 6.83 -0.12
C ALA A 17 1.57 6.66 -1.07
N GLU A 18 1.82 6.66 -2.38
CA GLU A 18 0.82 6.30 -3.38
C GLU A 18 0.80 4.79 -3.59
N ILE A 19 -0.38 4.20 -3.41
CA ILE A 19 -0.64 2.77 -3.49
C ILE A 19 -1.57 2.50 -4.65
N VAL A 20 -1.23 1.49 -5.45
CA VAL A 20 -2.04 1.02 -6.59
C VAL A 20 -2.17 -0.49 -6.52
N ALA A 21 -3.27 -1.05 -7.02
CA ALA A 21 -3.39 -2.50 -7.17
C ALA A 21 -2.30 -3.04 -8.11
N ASP A 22 -1.71 -4.19 -7.80
CA ASP A 22 -0.73 -4.86 -8.67
C ASP A 22 -1.46 -5.67 -9.76
N HIS A 23 -2.25 -4.97 -10.57
CA HIS A 23 -3.05 -5.53 -11.67
C HIS A 23 -3.03 -4.59 -12.89
N PRO A 24 -3.03 -5.09 -14.14
CA PRO A 24 -2.98 -4.27 -15.35
C PRO A 24 -4.14 -3.27 -15.50
N GLU A 25 -5.30 -3.55 -14.93
CA GLU A 25 -6.48 -2.66 -14.94
C GLU A 25 -6.63 -1.85 -13.65
N ALA A 26 -5.52 -1.62 -12.93
CA ALA A 26 -5.58 -0.84 -11.71
C ALA A 26 -6.06 0.60 -11.97
N GLY A 27 -6.92 1.08 -11.08
CA GLY A 27 -7.42 2.45 -11.09
C GLY A 27 -6.38 3.48 -10.65
N ALA A 28 -6.85 4.70 -10.36
CA ALA A 28 -6.00 5.76 -9.86
C ALA A 28 -5.33 5.38 -8.51
N PRO A 29 -4.07 5.77 -8.26
CA PRO A 29 -3.42 5.53 -6.99
C PRO A 29 -4.16 6.22 -5.83
N VAL A 30 -4.18 5.55 -4.68
CA VAL A 30 -4.74 6.08 -3.44
C VAL A 30 -3.60 6.35 -2.46
N ARG A 31 -3.72 7.42 -1.66
CA ARG A 31 -2.67 7.85 -0.72
C ARG A 31 -2.93 7.34 0.68
N TYR A 32 -1.87 6.87 1.31
CA TYR A 32 -1.85 6.41 2.70
C TYR A 32 -0.62 6.97 3.41
N ALA A 33 -0.68 7.08 4.74
CA ALA A 33 0.47 7.55 5.52
C ALA A 33 1.66 6.59 5.33
N ALA A 34 2.78 7.10 4.83
CA ALA A 34 3.95 6.27 4.54
C ALA A 34 4.54 5.66 5.82
N ALA A 35 4.45 6.39 6.95
CA ALA A 35 4.90 5.90 8.25
C ALA A 35 4.13 4.66 8.72
N GLU A 36 2.80 4.62 8.52
CA GLU A 36 1.96 3.47 8.90
C GLU A 36 2.37 2.22 8.13
N ILE A 37 2.60 2.36 6.82
CA ILE A 37 3.02 1.26 5.96
C ILE A 37 4.42 0.80 6.33
N ALA A 38 5.36 1.73 6.47
CA ALA A 38 6.76 1.46 6.84
C ALA A 38 6.87 0.69 8.16
N GLU A 39 6.13 1.12 9.18
CA GLU A 39 6.05 0.46 10.47
C GLU A 39 5.49 -0.96 10.32
N ALA A 40 4.37 -1.13 9.62
CA ALA A 40 3.72 -2.42 9.44
C ALA A 40 4.60 -3.45 8.71
N VAL A 41 5.42 -3.00 7.74
CA VAL A 41 6.27 -3.89 6.93
C VAL A 41 7.72 -3.95 7.40
N GLY A 42 8.07 -3.21 8.46
CA GLY A 42 9.42 -3.20 9.04
C GLY A 42 10.50 -2.59 8.14
N LEU A 43 10.15 -1.58 7.33
CA LEU A 43 11.07 -0.89 6.43
C LEU A 43 11.20 0.60 6.80
N ALA A 44 12.25 1.26 6.33
CA ALA A 44 12.28 2.73 6.35
C ALA A 44 11.32 3.27 5.28
N VAL A 45 10.74 4.46 5.52
CA VAL A 45 9.84 5.12 4.56
C VAL A 45 10.50 5.30 3.18
N SER A 46 11.80 5.64 3.15
CA SER A 46 12.59 5.78 1.92
C SER A 46 12.70 4.50 1.10
N ASP A 47 12.48 3.34 1.71
CA ASP A 47 12.62 2.03 1.08
C ASP A 47 11.29 1.46 0.57
N LEU A 48 10.19 2.21 0.75
CA LEU A 48 8.85 1.81 0.30
C LEU A 48 8.65 1.87 -1.22
N PRO A 49 9.11 2.91 -1.96
CA PRO A 49 8.86 3.01 -3.39
C PRO A 49 9.29 1.76 -4.17
N GLY A 50 8.39 1.26 -5.02
CA GLY A 50 8.61 0.06 -5.83
C GLY A 50 8.33 -1.27 -5.11
N ARG A 51 8.09 -1.27 -3.79
CA ARG A 51 7.75 -2.51 -3.06
C ARG A 51 6.36 -3.01 -3.43
N ARG A 52 6.23 -4.34 -3.45
CA ARG A 52 4.94 -5.04 -3.55
C ARG A 52 4.52 -5.51 -2.18
N LEU A 53 3.27 -5.28 -1.84
CA LEU A 53 2.68 -5.61 -0.55
C LEU A 53 1.39 -6.39 -0.74
N ALA A 54 1.03 -7.19 0.26
CA ALA A 54 -0.35 -7.61 0.46
C ALA A 54 -1.04 -6.62 1.41
N ALA A 55 -2.32 -6.37 1.18
CA ALA A 55 -3.18 -5.60 2.07
C ALA A 55 -4.56 -6.26 2.18
N THR A 56 -5.24 -6.01 3.29
CA THR A 56 -6.65 -6.37 3.49
C THR A 56 -7.54 -5.21 3.06
N VAL A 57 -8.52 -5.50 2.21
CA VAL A 57 -9.57 -4.59 1.77
C VAL A 57 -10.71 -4.66 2.79
N GLY A 58 -10.96 -3.54 3.47
CA GLY A 58 -12.07 -3.34 4.39
C GLY A 58 -13.41 -3.12 3.67
N ALA A 59 -14.49 -2.98 4.44
CA ALA A 59 -15.84 -2.77 3.90
C ALA A 59 -16.04 -1.40 3.23
N ASP A 60 -15.13 -0.47 3.45
CA ASP A 60 -15.07 0.89 2.88
C ASP A 60 -14.04 1.00 1.74
N ASP A 61 -13.62 -0.13 1.17
CA ASP A 61 -12.53 -0.25 0.19
C ASP A 61 -11.18 0.29 0.69
N ARG A 62 -11.04 0.51 2.00
CA ARG A 62 -9.80 0.98 2.61
C ARG A 62 -8.84 -0.18 2.80
N LEU A 63 -7.61 0.03 2.37
CA LEU A 63 -6.53 -0.91 2.57
C LEU A 63 -5.94 -0.78 3.97
N SER A 64 -5.62 -1.94 4.56
CA SER A 64 -5.00 -2.05 5.89
C SER A 64 -4.21 -3.36 6.01
N GLY A 65 -3.56 -3.59 7.15
CA GLY A 65 -2.89 -4.88 7.41
C GLY A 65 -1.75 -5.18 6.42
N TRP A 66 -0.92 -4.17 6.14
CA TRP A 66 0.17 -4.23 5.18
C TRP A 66 1.17 -5.34 5.49
N GLN A 67 1.54 -6.13 4.49
CA GLN A 67 2.55 -7.18 4.61
C GLN A 67 3.48 -7.16 3.39
N LEU A 68 4.78 -7.31 3.63
CA LEU A 68 5.76 -7.45 2.55
C LEU A 68 5.54 -8.78 1.81
N ARG A 69 5.61 -8.75 0.48
CA ARG A 69 5.57 -9.94 -0.39
C ARG A 69 6.97 -10.44 -0.74
#